data_AF-A0A1I2IAT4-F1
#
_entry.id   AF-A0A1I2IAT4-F1
#
_cell.length_a   1.000
_cell.length_b   1.000
_cell.length_c   1.000
_cell.angle_alpha   90.00
_cell.angle_beta   90.00
_cell.angle_gamma   90.00
#
_symmetry.space_group_name_H-M   'P 1'
#
loop_
_entity.id
_entity.type
_entity.pdbx_description
1 polymer ?
#
loop_
_entity_poly.entity_id
_entity_poly.type
_entity_poly.pdbx_seq_one_letter_code
_entity_poly.pdbx_strand_id
1 'polypeptide(L)'
;MNENPRFYVLSAERFDGTTPLSMGWLPNNNQNTPRHVVEQDLVGRLSFADLARPGTSGCVVLARRWSSEAEGDQVEVRSVSATETKDDPPTTVLDSLLEVSTLLSTWSRPLFLGPTDALAIHHLPEGGGTVELLVADEYGDLLKAHIQAAEAEALAGNSVTPLGTQTLLAAGQVEPVKNRDLLVLLTFETDGDVSLPALEDAGQGVRVTFLRVDGDGVPRIVLKTPATDTVNSVTDDPGFTPYVMRSLQDVVTYRRVPGGWIREQGTPAHVLVNETTSPIAVPPGVEGTLYVVSRVAGAAVATLPSCADCRVGYRIFFVNAGSAWLTPTPDGTDRINRSLAPYSLPAGASALFEVMTLIDWCAVAQDETPIPIESADASVDVPAWRGFGRQIVRVSNAAGVVNLPSTEDVNVGASCLVENTGTGVVTIDGDGADLINGHLTRAVPPGAATLLVMNGFSWTATGGDFGPQREQAVVGVTVLPSGTADLVLASRSFTTYGPNTKAKVSFTASGRLTPDENGDVSVVYRLRVDGTFVPGSHRVAQLTSVPMVDGYFSYATEGLVSNLAAGSHTAEIVILSATSTQPSGVINITPEGSLLVEW
;
A
#
# COMPACT_ATOMS: atom_id res chain seq x y z
N MET A 1 -32.58 5.42 -21.79
CA MET A 1 -31.55 5.76 -20.79
C MET A 1 -31.60 7.27 -20.62
N ASN A 2 -31.33 7.80 -19.43
CA ASN A 2 -31.36 9.24 -19.20
C ASN A 2 -30.02 9.82 -19.67
N GLU A 3 -30.04 10.65 -20.72
CA GLU A 3 -28.84 11.28 -21.32
C GLU A 3 -28.20 12.36 -20.44
N ASN A 4 -28.83 12.72 -19.31
CA ASN A 4 -28.41 13.84 -18.47
C ASN A 4 -27.58 13.40 -17.26
N PRO A 5 -26.57 14.20 -16.86
CA PRO A 5 -25.85 13.96 -15.61
C PRO A 5 -26.77 13.95 -14.42
N ARG A 6 -26.41 13.13 -13.44
CA ARG A 6 -27.06 13.12 -12.14
C ARG A 6 -26.15 13.80 -11.13
N PHE A 7 -26.73 14.76 -10.40
CA PHE A 7 -26.05 15.47 -9.32
C PHE A 7 -26.61 15.00 -7.98
N TYR A 8 -25.72 14.49 -7.14
CA TYR A 8 -26.02 14.09 -5.77
C TYR A 8 -25.31 15.03 -4.81
N VAL A 9 -26.00 15.46 -3.76
CA VAL A 9 -25.40 16.20 -2.65
C VAL A 9 -25.57 15.34 -1.41
N LEU A 10 -24.46 14.79 -0.93
CA LEU A 10 -24.42 13.95 0.25
C LEU A 10 -24.01 14.84 1.42
N SER A 11 -24.86 14.93 2.42
CA SER A 11 -24.56 15.64 3.66
C SER A 11 -24.62 14.65 4.81
N ALA A 12 -23.52 14.51 5.54
CA ALA A 12 -23.47 13.63 6.70
C ALA A 12 -22.74 14.27 7.86
N GLU A 13 -23.14 13.93 9.10
CA GLU A 13 -22.39 14.35 10.29
C GLU A 13 -21.01 13.69 10.37
N ARG A 14 -20.85 12.52 9.72
CA ARG A 14 -19.57 11.82 9.59
C ARG A 14 -19.53 10.98 8.31
N PHE A 15 -18.38 10.97 7.62
CA PHE A 15 -18.10 9.99 6.58
C PHE A 15 -17.05 8.97 7.03
N ASP A 16 -17.45 7.72 7.22
CA ASP A 16 -16.58 6.66 7.76
C ASP A 16 -15.99 5.73 6.68
N GLY A 17 -16.43 5.87 5.42
CA GLY A 17 -16.05 5.01 4.31
C GLY A 17 -16.57 3.57 4.33
N THR A 18 -17.35 3.19 5.35
CA THR A 18 -17.79 1.80 5.54
C THR A 18 -19.30 1.66 5.65
N THR A 19 -20.00 2.66 6.21
CA THR A 19 -21.46 2.62 6.38
C THR A 19 -22.14 2.79 5.04
N PRO A 20 -22.97 1.83 4.61
CA PRO A 20 -23.60 1.94 3.32
C PRO A 20 -24.78 2.90 3.30
N LEU A 21 -24.86 3.65 2.20
CA LEU A 21 -25.96 4.55 1.91
C LEU A 21 -26.98 3.85 1.01
N SER A 22 -28.07 3.35 1.58
CA SER A 22 -29.23 2.99 0.78
C SER A 22 -29.99 4.25 0.40
N MET A 23 -29.92 4.67 -0.88
CA MET A 23 -30.66 5.86 -1.35
C MET A 23 -32.17 5.61 -1.55
N GLY A 24 -32.66 4.39 -1.28
CA GLY A 24 -34.01 3.96 -1.62
C GLY A 24 -34.26 4.04 -3.12
N TRP A 25 -35.42 3.55 -3.58
CA TRP A 25 -35.85 3.77 -4.96
C TRP A 25 -36.16 5.26 -5.15
N LEU A 26 -35.20 6.03 -5.66
CA LEU A 26 -35.44 7.42 -6.02
C LEU A 26 -36.44 7.46 -7.19
N PRO A 27 -37.50 8.29 -7.13
CA PRO A 27 -38.43 8.43 -8.23
C PRO A 27 -37.67 8.88 -9.48
N ASN A 28 -37.98 8.22 -10.59
CA ASN A 28 -37.36 8.39 -11.90
C ASN A 28 -37.68 9.81 -12.43
N ASN A 29 -36.94 10.81 -11.95
CA ASN A 29 -37.19 12.20 -12.27
C ASN A 29 -36.48 12.56 -13.57
N ASN A 30 -37.27 12.62 -14.63
CA ASN A 30 -36.86 13.22 -15.88
C ASN A 30 -36.73 14.74 -15.67
N GLN A 31 -35.55 15.28 -15.98
CA GLN A 31 -35.26 16.69 -16.28
C GLN A 31 -35.06 17.67 -15.10
N ASN A 32 -33.82 18.15 -14.99
CA ASN A 32 -33.42 19.51 -14.58
C ASN A 32 -33.79 20.03 -13.17
N THR A 33 -34.19 19.20 -12.21
CA THR A 33 -34.27 19.62 -10.80
C THR A 33 -33.01 19.19 -10.05
N PRO A 34 -32.17 20.13 -9.58
CA PRO A 34 -30.84 19.80 -9.08
C PRO A 34 -30.87 19.44 -7.60
N ARG A 35 -30.11 18.39 -7.26
CA ARG A 35 -29.69 17.95 -5.92
C ARG A 35 -30.71 17.10 -5.19
N HIS A 36 -30.48 15.79 -5.25
CA HIS A 36 -30.89 14.95 -4.12
C HIS A 36 -29.95 15.25 -2.97
N VAL A 37 -30.48 15.93 -1.95
CA VAL A 37 -29.80 16.06 -0.66
C VAL A 37 -30.16 14.83 0.14
N VAL A 38 -29.17 14.00 0.43
CA VAL A 38 -29.31 12.91 1.39
C VAL A 38 -28.67 13.40 2.68
N GLU A 39 -29.49 13.64 3.70
CA GLU A 39 -29.05 13.94 5.07
C GLU A 39 -29.13 12.65 5.88
N GLN A 40 -27.99 12.15 6.34
CA GLN A 40 -27.91 11.02 7.26
C GLN A 40 -26.80 11.26 8.28
N ASP A 41 -26.95 10.71 9.48
CA ASP A 41 -25.97 10.90 10.56
C ASP A 41 -24.59 10.29 10.21
N LEU A 42 -24.57 9.21 9.41
CA LEU A 42 -23.35 8.50 9.03
C LEU A 42 -23.47 7.94 7.61
N VAL A 43 -22.55 8.32 6.72
CA VAL A 43 -22.52 7.85 5.31
C VAL A 43 -21.10 7.53 4.91
N GLY A 44 -20.82 6.33 4.44
CA GLY A 44 -19.46 5.94 4.05
C GLY A 44 -19.33 5.32 2.66
N ARG A 45 -20.37 4.67 2.15
CA ARG A 45 -20.25 3.80 0.96
C ARG A 45 -21.49 3.89 0.08
N LEU A 46 -21.30 4.13 -1.21
CA LEU A 46 -22.37 4.10 -2.21
C LEU A 46 -22.12 2.94 -3.18
N SER A 47 -23.10 2.03 -3.28
CA SER A 47 -23.06 1.03 -4.34
C SER A 47 -23.45 1.64 -5.68
N PHE A 48 -23.09 0.95 -6.75
CA PHE A 48 -23.52 1.29 -8.10
C PHE A 48 -25.06 1.31 -8.24
N ALA A 49 -25.75 0.43 -7.52
CA ALA A 49 -27.21 0.37 -7.49
C ALA A 49 -27.83 1.59 -6.78
N ASP A 50 -27.16 2.10 -5.74
CA ASP A 50 -27.60 3.29 -5.00
C ASP A 50 -27.60 4.55 -5.87
N LEU A 51 -26.70 4.63 -6.87
CA LEU A 51 -26.71 5.67 -7.91
C LEU A 51 -27.90 5.54 -8.91
N ALA A 52 -28.89 4.69 -8.58
CA ALA A 52 -30.12 4.43 -9.34
C ALA A 52 -29.87 3.95 -10.78
N ARG A 53 -28.90 3.03 -10.96
CA ARG A 53 -28.47 2.56 -12.29
C ARG A 53 -28.83 1.10 -12.57
N PRO A 54 -29.13 0.75 -13.84
CA PRO A 54 -29.09 -0.64 -14.28
C PRO A 54 -27.63 -1.12 -14.30
N GLY A 55 -27.27 -2.04 -13.40
CA GLY A 55 -25.90 -2.47 -13.08
C GLY A 55 -25.09 -3.19 -14.17
N THR A 56 -25.06 -2.69 -15.41
CA THR A 56 -24.38 -3.35 -16.54
C THR A 56 -23.31 -2.50 -17.22
N SER A 57 -23.21 -1.20 -16.96
CA SER A 57 -22.28 -0.29 -17.67
C SER A 57 -21.41 0.48 -16.67
N GLY A 58 -20.18 0.87 -17.02
CA GLY A 58 -19.37 1.74 -16.16
C GLY A 58 -19.97 3.15 -15.99
N CYS A 59 -19.46 3.95 -15.06
CA CYS A 59 -19.66 5.42 -15.03
C CYS A 59 -18.34 6.15 -14.86
N VAL A 60 -18.42 7.45 -15.16
CA VAL A 60 -17.51 8.44 -14.61
C VAL A 60 -18.17 9.11 -13.42
N VAL A 61 -17.45 9.17 -12.31
CA VAL A 61 -17.85 9.90 -11.11
C VAL A 61 -16.83 11.01 -10.85
N LEU A 62 -17.35 12.18 -10.52
CA LEU A 62 -16.58 13.32 -10.07
C LEU A 62 -17.12 13.73 -8.73
N ALA A 63 -16.22 14.06 -7.83
CA ALA A 63 -16.58 14.44 -6.48
C ALA A 63 -15.94 15.77 -6.15
N ARG A 64 -16.63 16.62 -5.39
CA ARG A 64 -16.02 17.79 -4.77
C ARG A 64 -16.62 18.02 -3.40
N ARG A 65 -15.89 18.76 -2.57
CA ARG A 65 -16.43 19.25 -1.31
C ARG A 65 -17.26 20.49 -1.56
N TRP A 66 -18.48 20.53 -1.01
CA TRP A 66 -19.43 21.64 -1.18
C TRP A 66 -19.31 22.72 -0.08
N SER A 67 -18.97 22.36 1.16
CA SER A 67 -18.95 23.29 2.31
C SER A 67 -17.56 23.87 2.65
N SER A 68 -17.55 25.01 3.36
CA SER A 68 -16.36 25.84 3.62
C SER A 68 -15.37 25.24 4.61
N GLU A 69 -14.10 25.54 4.34
CA GLU A 69 -12.84 25.11 4.93
C GLU A 69 -12.80 25.08 6.47
N ALA A 70 -12.76 23.87 7.05
CA ALA A 70 -11.94 23.65 8.24
C ALA A 70 -10.58 23.11 7.77
N GLU A 71 -9.51 23.79 8.15
CA GLU A 71 -8.14 23.48 7.77
C GLU A 71 -7.74 22.11 8.38
N GLY A 72 -7.47 21.10 7.54
CA GLY A 72 -7.11 19.74 7.96
C GLY A 72 -8.06 18.63 7.50
N ASP A 73 -9.24 19.00 6.98
CA ASP A 73 -10.26 18.08 6.48
C ASP A 73 -9.96 17.54 5.08
N GLN A 74 -9.69 16.23 4.99
CA GLN A 74 -9.56 15.48 3.75
C GLN A 74 -10.79 14.60 3.55
N VAL A 75 -11.42 14.71 2.38
CA VAL A 75 -12.38 13.70 1.94
C VAL A 75 -11.68 12.78 0.94
N GLU A 76 -11.61 11.49 1.22
CA GLU A 76 -11.05 10.52 0.29
C GLU A 76 -12.17 9.80 -0.43
N VAL A 77 -12.04 9.70 -1.76
CA VAL A 77 -12.94 8.89 -2.57
C VAL A 77 -12.18 7.67 -3.10
N ARG A 78 -12.74 6.47 -2.89
CA ARG A 78 -12.12 5.20 -3.28
C ARG A 78 -13.05 4.38 -4.16
N SER A 79 -12.51 3.83 -5.25
CA SER A 79 -13.17 2.74 -5.97
C SER A 79 -12.82 1.42 -5.29
N VAL A 80 -13.84 0.62 -4.94
CA VAL A 80 -13.68 -0.68 -4.29
C VAL A 80 -14.48 -1.75 -5.04
N SER A 81 -13.88 -2.92 -5.26
CA SER A 81 -14.57 -4.07 -5.84
C SER A 81 -15.67 -4.55 -4.89
N ALA A 82 -16.94 -4.50 -5.32
CA ALA A 82 -18.04 -5.12 -4.60
C ALA A 82 -18.11 -6.61 -4.94
N THR A 83 -17.92 -7.49 -3.96
CA THR A 83 -18.11 -8.94 -4.09
C THR A 83 -19.57 -9.37 -3.94
N GLU A 84 -20.49 -8.43 -3.66
CA GLU A 84 -21.87 -8.71 -3.26
C GLU A 84 -22.90 -8.33 -4.34
N THR A 85 -24.03 -9.05 -4.31
CA THR A 85 -25.14 -8.93 -5.25
C THR A 85 -25.83 -7.57 -5.19
N LYS A 86 -26.32 -7.13 -6.35
CA LYS A 86 -27.04 -5.88 -6.72
C LYS A 86 -27.91 -5.16 -5.66
N ASP A 87 -28.39 -5.85 -4.63
CA ASP A 87 -29.40 -5.34 -3.70
C ASP A 87 -28.94 -5.22 -2.23
N ASP A 88 -27.73 -5.69 -1.89
CA ASP A 88 -27.15 -5.52 -0.56
C ASP A 88 -25.90 -4.62 -0.64
N PRO A 89 -25.77 -3.62 0.24
CA PRO A 89 -24.58 -2.81 0.22
C PRO A 89 -23.34 -3.61 0.65
N PRO A 90 -22.19 -3.42 -0.02
CA PRO A 90 -21.00 -4.24 0.20
C PRO A 90 -20.53 -4.16 1.66
N THR A 91 -20.49 -5.30 2.36
CA THR A 91 -20.08 -5.38 3.78
C THR A 91 -18.59 -5.65 3.98
N THR A 92 -17.90 -6.17 2.96
CA THR A 92 -16.46 -6.48 2.99
C THR A 92 -15.68 -5.58 2.03
N VAL A 93 -14.50 -5.11 2.44
CA VAL A 93 -13.56 -4.36 1.62
C VAL A 93 -12.40 -5.30 1.31
N LEU A 94 -12.13 -5.57 0.04
CA LEU A 94 -10.80 -6.03 -0.38
C LEU A 94 -9.92 -4.78 -0.45
N ASP A 95 -8.84 -4.73 0.33
CA ASP A 95 -7.90 -3.59 0.45
C ASP A 95 -7.13 -3.24 -0.83
N SER A 96 -7.52 -3.79 -1.98
CA SER A 96 -6.98 -3.39 -3.28
C SER A 96 -7.57 -2.03 -3.69
N LEU A 97 -6.97 -0.96 -3.17
CA LEU A 97 -7.25 0.43 -3.54
C LEU A 97 -7.00 0.64 -5.03
N LEU A 98 -8.05 0.93 -5.81
CA LEU A 98 -7.91 1.25 -7.23
C LEU A 98 -7.43 2.70 -7.44
N GLU A 99 -7.89 3.65 -6.62
CA GLU A 99 -7.49 5.05 -6.69
C GLU A 99 -7.93 5.83 -5.42
N VAL A 100 -7.10 6.75 -4.91
CA VAL A 100 -7.43 7.67 -3.81
C VAL A 100 -7.36 9.11 -4.32
N SER A 101 -8.35 9.95 -4.00
CA SER A 101 -8.33 11.39 -4.30
C SER A 101 -8.80 12.19 -3.09
N THR A 102 -7.98 13.12 -2.61
CA THR A 102 -8.38 14.14 -1.64
C THR A 102 -9.30 15.16 -2.32
N LEU A 103 -10.50 15.38 -1.80
CA LEU A 103 -11.43 16.36 -2.35
C LEU A 103 -11.11 17.78 -1.88
N LEU A 104 -11.15 18.70 -2.83
CA LEU A 104 -11.08 20.14 -2.61
C LEU A 104 -12.45 20.77 -2.94
N SER A 105 -12.53 22.09 -2.90
CA SER A 105 -13.72 22.84 -3.38
C SER A 105 -13.89 22.76 -4.91
N THR A 106 -12.85 22.31 -5.63
CA THR A 106 -12.87 22.00 -7.06
C THR A 106 -13.24 20.54 -7.31
N TRP A 107 -13.72 20.23 -8.52
CA TRP A 107 -13.95 18.85 -8.93
C TRP A 107 -12.67 18.01 -8.83
N SER A 108 -12.83 16.78 -8.33
CA SER A 108 -11.79 15.76 -8.38
C SER A 108 -11.45 15.44 -9.83
N ARG A 109 -10.34 14.74 -10.03
CA ARG A 109 -10.13 13.99 -11.27
C ARG A 109 -11.29 13.01 -11.52
N PRO A 110 -11.59 12.67 -12.79
CA PRO A 110 -12.56 11.64 -13.13
C PRO A 110 -12.19 10.30 -12.50
N LEU A 111 -13.12 9.73 -11.75
CA LEU A 111 -13.03 8.37 -11.22
C LEU A 111 -13.84 7.45 -12.14
N PHE A 112 -13.20 6.40 -12.66
CA PHE A 112 -13.83 5.43 -13.53
C PHE A 112 -14.29 4.23 -12.69
N LEU A 113 -15.60 4.02 -12.64
CA LEU A 113 -16.20 2.91 -11.89
C LEU A 113 -16.79 1.90 -12.88
N GLY A 114 -16.35 0.64 -12.77
CA GLY A 114 -17.00 -0.49 -13.40
C GLY A 114 -18.37 -0.82 -12.79
N PRO A 115 -19.15 -1.71 -13.41
CA PRO A 115 -20.49 -2.08 -12.94
C PRO A 115 -20.51 -2.78 -11.58
N THR A 116 -19.36 -3.29 -11.13
CA THR A 116 -19.16 -3.96 -9.82
C THR A 116 -18.40 -3.10 -8.83
N ASP A 117 -18.03 -1.87 -9.20
CA ASP A 117 -17.29 -0.99 -8.31
C ASP A 117 -18.25 -0.23 -7.39
N ALA A 118 -17.79 0.11 -6.20
CA ALA A 118 -18.47 1.00 -5.27
C ALA A 118 -17.60 2.21 -4.94
N LEU A 119 -18.25 3.28 -4.50
CA LEU A 119 -17.61 4.53 -4.10
C LEU A 119 -17.57 4.61 -2.57
N ALA A 120 -16.39 4.59 -1.97
CA ALA A 120 -16.25 4.90 -0.54
C ALA A 120 -15.83 6.35 -0.34
N ILE A 121 -16.48 7.04 0.58
CA ILE A 121 -16.18 8.43 0.96
C ILE A 121 -15.73 8.41 2.42
N HIS A 122 -14.50 8.80 2.68
CA HIS A 122 -13.97 8.97 4.05
C HIS A 122 -13.81 10.46 4.33
N HIS A 123 -14.08 10.91 5.55
CA HIS A 123 -13.73 12.25 6.00
C HIS A 123 -12.77 12.13 7.18
N LEU A 124 -11.59 12.74 7.03
CA LEU A 124 -10.51 12.80 8.01
C LEU A 124 -10.35 14.30 8.34
N PRO A 125 -10.68 14.88 9.52
CA PRO A 125 -11.00 14.40 10.89
C PRO A 125 -12.50 14.46 11.25
N GLU A 126 -12.84 14.17 12.53
CA GLU A 126 -14.22 14.14 13.05
C GLU A 126 -14.96 15.47 12.85
N GLY A 127 -15.91 15.48 11.93
CA GLY A 127 -16.80 16.61 11.66
C GLY A 127 -17.76 16.28 10.51
N GLY A 128 -18.85 17.04 10.40
CA GLY A 128 -19.78 16.89 9.28
C GLY A 128 -19.21 17.46 7.99
N GLY A 129 -19.65 16.92 6.85
CA GLY A 129 -19.22 17.35 5.54
C GLY A 129 -20.38 17.34 4.54
N THR A 130 -20.23 18.12 3.47
CA THR A 130 -21.09 18.02 2.31
C THR A 130 -20.23 17.70 1.09
N VAL A 131 -20.52 16.59 0.43
CA VAL A 131 -19.86 16.14 -0.79
C VAL A 131 -20.86 16.22 -1.94
N GLU A 132 -20.46 16.84 -3.04
CA GLU A 132 -21.24 16.81 -4.28
C GLU A 132 -20.63 15.77 -5.22
N LEU A 133 -21.48 14.88 -5.73
CA LEU A 133 -21.12 13.90 -6.76
C LEU A 133 -21.82 14.25 -8.06
N LEU A 134 -21.06 14.23 -9.14
CA LEU A 134 -21.54 14.27 -10.51
C LEU A 134 -21.31 12.89 -11.13
N VAL A 135 -22.39 12.21 -11.50
CA VAL A 135 -22.37 10.86 -12.07
C VAL A 135 -22.88 10.92 -13.50
N ALA A 136 -22.08 10.40 -14.43
CA ALA A 136 -22.42 10.29 -15.84
C ALA A 136 -22.60 8.82 -16.25
N ASP A 137 -23.79 8.51 -16.79
CA ASP A 137 -24.18 7.15 -17.20
C ASP A 137 -23.52 6.71 -18.52
N GLU A 138 -23.24 7.67 -19.40
CA GLU A 138 -22.67 7.45 -20.73
C GLU A 138 -21.47 8.38 -20.96
N TYR A 139 -20.40 7.83 -21.54
CA TYR A 139 -19.12 8.50 -21.75
C TYR A 139 -19.15 9.59 -22.84
N GLY A 140 -20.21 9.68 -23.64
CA GLY A 140 -20.22 10.41 -24.91
C GLY A 140 -20.22 11.94 -24.79
N ASP A 141 -21.27 12.53 -24.23
CA ASP A 141 -21.48 13.99 -24.28
C ASP A 141 -21.31 14.68 -22.92
N LEU A 142 -21.38 13.89 -21.85
CA LEU A 142 -21.18 14.36 -20.48
C LEU A 142 -19.73 14.47 -20.07
N LEU A 143 -18.90 13.49 -20.47
CA LEU A 143 -17.46 13.58 -20.30
C LEU A 143 -16.90 14.76 -21.11
N LYS A 144 -17.44 15.02 -22.31
CA LYS A 144 -17.14 16.22 -23.09
C LYS A 144 -17.56 17.49 -22.34
N ALA A 145 -18.78 17.56 -21.81
CA ALA A 145 -19.25 18.71 -21.04
C ALA A 145 -18.44 18.94 -19.75
N HIS A 146 -18.00 17.86 -19.09
CA HIS A 146 -17.16 17.96 -17.91
C HIS A 146 -15.74 18.39 -18.23
N ILE A 147 -15.15 17.88 -19.31
CA ILE A 147 -13.86 18.35 -19.79
C ILE A 147 -13.93 19.82 -20.18
N GLN A 148 -15.00 20.24 -20.85
CA GLN A 148 -15.24 21.65 -21.15
C GLN A 148 -15.38 22.50 -19.87
N ALA A 149 -16.01 21.97 -18.82
CA ALA A 149 -16.13 22.65 -17.52
C ALA A 149 -14.80 22.71 -16.76
N ALA A 150 -14.01 21.62 -16.75
CA ALA A 150 -12.69 21.55 -16.13
C ALA A 150 -11.66 22.42 -16.89
N GLU A 151 -11.72 22.45 -18.22
CA GLU A 151 -10.94 23.38 -19.06
C GLU A 151 -11.31 24.83 -18.73
N ALA A 152 -12.60 25.15 -18.56
CA ALA A 152 -13.07 26.48 -18.18
C ALA A 152 -12.62 26.90 -16.77
N GLU A 153 -12.57 25.98 -15.80
CA GLU A 153 -12.05 26.22 -14.45
C GLU A 153 -10.51 26.35 -14.42
N ALA A 154 -9.78 25.57 -15.22
CA ALA A 154 -8.33 25.70 -15.37
C ALA A 154 -7.94 27.05 -16.01
N LEU A 155 -8.73 27.53 -16.97
CA LEU A 155 -8.62 28.88 -17.55
C LEU A 155 -8.85 30.00 -16.52
N ALA A 156 -9.51 29.72 -15.39
CA ALA A 156 -9.77 30.69 -14.32
C ALA A 156 -8.60 30.85 -13.31
N GLY A 157 -7.45 30.18 -13.54
CA GLY A 157 -6.20 30.47 -12.83
C GLY A 157 -5.78 29.46 -11.75
N ASN A 158 -6.49 28.35 -11.60
CA ASN A 158 -6.03 27.22 -10.79
C ASN A 158 -5.07 26.35 -11.63
N SER A 159 -3.91 25.96 -11.07
CA SER A 159 -2.85 25.23 -11.77
C SER A 159 -3.18 23.75 -12.03
N VAL A 160 -4.34 23.47 -12.60
CA VAL A 160 -4.72 22.13 -13.05
C VAL A 160 -4.20 21.99 -14.48
N THR A 161 -3.37 20.98 -14.73
CA THR A 161 -3.01 20.59 -16.09
C THR A 161 -4.31 20.31 -16.86
N PRO A 162 -4.60 21.02 -17.97
CA PRO A 162 -5.82 20.79 -18.72
C PRO A 162 -5.92 19.31 -19.12
N LEU A 163 -7.11 18.72 -19.07
CA LEU A 163 -7.37 17.38 -19.58
C LEU A 163 -8.07 17.51 -20.93
N GLY A 164 -7.42 17.11 -22.01
CA GLY A 164 -8.07 17.01 -23.32
C GLY A 164 -8.90 15.72 -23.44
N THR A 165 -9.83 15.68 -24.40
CA THR A 165 -10.42 14.43 -24.90
C THR A 165 -10.28 14.25 -26.40
N GLN A 166 -10.16 12.99 -26.82
CA GLN A 166 -10.28 12.57 -28.19
C GLN A 166 -11.17 11.33 -28.29
N THR A 167 -12.08 11.27 -29.25
CA THR A 167 -12.83 10.04 -29.57
C THR A 167 -12.35 9.49 -30.89
N LEU A 168 -12.00 8.20 -30.93
CA LEU A 168 -11.60 7.49 -32.14
C LEU A 168 -12.61 6.39 -32.45
N LEU A 169 -13.22 6.49 -33.63
CA LEU A 169 -14.21 5.53 -34.14
C LEU A 169 -13.56 4.38 -34.92
N ALA A 170 -12.28 4.51 -35.28
CA ALA A 170 -11.51 3.55 -36.05
C ALA A 170 -10.01 3.76 -35.82
N ALA A 171 -9.19 2.85 -36.38
CA ALA A 171 -7.73 2.96 -36.38
C ALA A 171 -7.27 4.38 -36.74
N GLY A 172 -6.26 4.88 -36.03
CA GLY A 172 -5.88 6.28 -36.17
C GLY A 172 -4.71 6.69 -35.28
N GLN A 173 -4.47 7.99 -35.24
CA GLN A 173 -3.41 8.58 -34.43
C GLN A 173 -4.01 9.45 -33.34
N VAL A 174 -3.44 9.35 -32.14
CA VAL A 174 -3.73 10.29 -31.07
C VAL A 174 -3.20 11.68 -31.43
N GLU A 175 -3.98 12.71 -31.08
CA GLU A 175 -3.62 14.10 -31.33
C GLU A 175 -2.36 14.54 -30.53
N PRO A 176 -1.61 15.55 -30.99
CA PRO A 176 -0.51 16.13 -30.21
C PRO A 176 -0.94 16.67 -28.83
N VAL A 177 -0.15 16.39 -27.80
CA VAL A 177 -0.43 16.69 -26.38
C VAL A 177 0.77 17.33 -25.68
N LYS A 178 1.10 18.57 -26.05
CA LYS A 178 2.35 19.21 -25.57
C LYS A 178 2.36 19.59 -24.10
N ASN A 179 1.24 20.00 -23.51
CA ASN A 179 1.20 20.54 -22.13
C ASN A 179 -0.08 20.13 -21.38
N ARG A 180 -0.72 19.04 -21.82
CA ARG A 180 -2.02 18.61 -21.28
C ARG A 180 -2.10 17.11 -21.26
N ASP A 181 -2.74 16.55 -20.24
CA ASP A 181 -3.09 15.14 -20.24
C ASP A 181 -4.23 14.90 -21.22
N LEU A 182 -4.35 13.69 -21.77
CA LEU A 182 -5.36 13.35 -22.77
C LEU A 182 -6.07 12.04 -22.43
N LEU A 183 -7.39 12.08 -22.47
CA LEU A 183 -8.24 10.90 -22.42
C LEU A 183 -8.74 10.55 -23.82
N VAL A 184 -8.44 9.34 -24.29
CA VAL A 184 -8.79 8.83 -25.61
C VAL A 184 -9.89 7.76 -25.46
N LEU A 185 -11.06 8.05 -25.99
CA LEU A 185 -12.22 7.16 -26.00
C LEU A 185 -12.25 6.36 -27.31
N LEU A 186 -12.28 5.03 -27.22
CA LEU A 186 -12.25 4.14 -28.38
C LEU A 186 -13.59 3.44 -28.57
N THR A 187 -14.16 3.58 -29.77
CA THR A 187 -15.44 2.94 -30.18
C THR A 187 -15.29 2.30 -31.55
N PHE A 188 -14.53 1.20 -31.63
CA PHE A 188 -14.13 0.62 -32.91
C PHE A 188 -15.17 -0.40 -33.39
N GLU A 189 -15.69 -0.25 -34.60
CA GLU A 189 -16.54 -1.28 -35.24
C GLU A 189 -15.71 -2.48 -35.74
N THR A 190 -14.43 -2.25 -36.04
CA THR A 190 -13.48 -3.28 -36.51
C THR A 190 -12.13 -3.11 -35.82
N ASP A 191 -11.38 -4.20 -35.66
CA ASP A 191 -10.03 -4.20 -35.11
C ASP A 191 -9.14 -3.14 -35.79
N GLY A 192 -8.25 -2.50 -35.02
CA GLY A 192 -7.45 -1.41 -35.55
C GLY A 192 -6.36 -0.92 -34.60
N ASP A 193 -5.35 -0.27 -35.17
CA ASP A 193 -4.23 0.30 -34.41
C ASP A 193 -4.49 1.76 -34.06
N VAL A 194 -4.20 2.11 -32.81
CA VAL A 194 -4.21 3.48 -32.31
C VAL A 194 -2.78 3.86 -31.95
N SER A 195 -2.19 4.78 -32.72
CA SER A 195 -0.82 5.22 -32.47
C SER A 195 -0.76 6.29 -31.39
N LEU A 196 0.10 6.11 -30.39
CA LEU A 196 0.49 7.14 -29.44
C LEU A 196 1.00 8.41 -30.17
N PRO A 197 0.93 9.60 -29.56
CA PRO A 197 1.54 10.79 -30.13
C PRO A 197 3.05 10.60 -30.32
N ALA A 198 3.62 11.22 -31.35
CA ALA A 198 5.08 11.24 -31.51
C ALA A 198 5.73 11.92 -30.29
N LEU A 199 6.98 11.57 -29.99
CA LEU A 199 7.69 12.15 -28.85
C LEU A 199 7.87 13.67 -28.92
N GLU A 200 7.96 14.26 -30.12
CA GLU A 200 7.98 15.72 -30.33
C GLU A 200 6.60 16.39 -30.15
N ASP A 201 5.54 15.60 -30.23
CA ASP A 201 4.15 16.03 -30.12
C ASP A 201 3.64 15.93 -28.67
N ALA A 202 4.38 15.31 -27.75
CA ALA A 202 4.02 15.13 -26.35
C ALA A 202 5.04 15.73 -25.38
N GLY A 203 4.57 16.55 -24.43
CA GLY A 203 5.41 17.14 -23.38
C GLY A 203 5.89 16.11 -22.36
N GLN A 204 7.06 16.33 -21.76
CA GLN A 204 7.56 15.46 -20.68
C GLN A 204 6.58 15.42 -19.50
N GLY A 205 6.28 14.22 -19.01
CA GLY A 205 5.33 13.99 -17.91
C GLY A 205 3.86 13.92 -18.33
N VAL A 206 3.50 14.28 -19.57
CA VAL A 206 2.13 14.19 -20.08
C VAL A 206 1.63 12.76 -20.09
N ARG A 207 0.35 12.58 -19.72
CA ARG A 207 -0.33 11.29 -19.75
C ARG A 207 -1.32 11.18 -20.90
N VAL A 208 -1.40 9.99 -21.48
CA VAL A 208 -2.43 9.58 -22.43
C VAL A 208 -3.12 8.33 -21.89
N THR A 209 -4.38 8.47 -21.52
CA THR A 209 -5.22 7.38 -21.01
C THR A 209 -6.17 6.93 -22.10
N PHE A 210 -6.15 5.66 -22.44
CA PHE A 210 -7.09 5.05 -23.37
C PHE A 210 -8.17 4.31 -22.60
N LEU A 211 -9.42 4.52 -22.99
CA LEU A 211 -10.59 3.81 -22.48
C LEU A 211 -11.39 3.29 -23.67
N ARG A 212 -11.61 1.97 -23.73
CA ARG A 212 -12.53 1.40 -24.70
C ARG A 212 -13.94 1.55 -24.15
N VAL A 213 -14.79 2.32 -24.83
CA VAL A 213 -16.14 2.63 -24.34
C VAL A 213 -17.25 1.91 -25.10
N ASP A 214 -16.99 1.49 -26.35
CA ASP A 214 -17.97 0.77 -27.17
C ASP A 214 -17.29 0.02 -28.34
N GLY A 215 -18.09 -0.65 -29.17
CA GLY A 215 -17.70 -1.23 -30.46
C GLY A 215 -17.21 -2.68 -30.38
N ASP A 216 -17.45 -3.44 -31.45
CA ASP A 216 -17.11 -4.86 -31.55
C ASP A 216 -15.62 -5.10 -31.89
N GLY A 217 -14.97 -4.12 -32.51
CA GLY A 217 -13.56 -4.17 -32.87
C GLY A 217 -12.63 -4.06 -31.66
N VAL A 218 -11.45 -4.66 -31.77
CA VAL A 218 -10.41 -4.67 -30.73
C VAL A 218 -9.30 -3.66 -31.07
N PRO A 219 -9.23 -2.52 -30.36
CA PRO A 219 -8.16 -1.55 -30.55
C PRO A 219 -6.82 -2.09 -30.04
N ARG A 220 -5.73 -1.74 -30.73
CA ARG A 220 -4.36 -2.03 -30.31
C ARG A 220 -3.57 -0.73 -30.20
N ILE A 221 -3.07 -0.40 -29.01
CA ILE A 221 -2.27 0.80 -28.80
C ILE A 221 -0.84 0.52 -29.26
N VAL A 222 -0.38 1.27 -30.26
CA VAL A 222 0.94 1.14 -30.89
C VAL A 222 1.77 2.42 -30.72
N LEU A 223 3.08 2.31 -30.90
CA LEU A 223 3.94 3.49 -31.07
C LEU A 223 3.77 4.06 -32.47
N LYS A 224 3.80 5.39 -32.58
CA LYS A 224 3.88 6.06 -33.87
C LYS A 224 5.29 5.90 -34.41
N THR A 225 5.40 5.40 -35.64
CA THR A 225 6.67 5.35 -36.38
C THR A 225 7.12 6.79 -36.64
N PRO A 226 8.32 7.22 -36.19
CA PRO A 226 9.61 6.59 -36.51
C PRO A 226 10.22 5.75 -35.40
N ALA A 227 11.24 4.98 -35.81
CA ALA A 227 11.91 3.89 -35.11
C ALA A 227 12.67 4.21 -33.80
N THR A 228 12.40 5.35 -33.16
CA THR A 228 13.18 5.85 -32.03
C THR A 228 12.39 5.94 -30.73
N ASP A 229 11.07 5.76 -30.81
CA ASP A 229 10.21 5.85 -29.65
C ASP A 229 10.31 4.56 -28.83
N THR A 230 10.36 4.70 -27.51
CA THR A 230 10.35 3.54 -26.60
C THR A 230 9.06 3.47 -25.82
N VAL A 231 8.60 2.27 -25.49
CA VAL A 231 7.74 2.06 -24.31
C VAL A 231 8.57 1.31 -23.28
N ASN A 232 8.63 1.79 -22.04
CA ASN A 232 9.40 1.19 -20.95
C ASN A 232 10.88 0.96 -21.32
N SER A 233 11.49 1.93 -22.01
CA SER A 233 12.90 1.92 -22.46
C SER A 233 13.26 0.85 -23.51
N VAL A 234 12.27 0.23 -24.16
CA VAL A 234 12.49 -0.69 -25.29
C VAL A 234 12.35 0.09 -26.61
N THR A 235 13.47 0.34 -27.31
CA THR A 235 13.50 0.91 -28.68
C THR A 235 13.28 -0.18 -29.71
N ASP A 236 12.25 -0.03 -30.55
CA ASP A 236 12.20 -0.57 -31.92
C ASP A 236 12.71 -2.01 -32.15
N ASP A 237 12.34 -2.89 -31.23
CA ASP A 237 12.62 -4.31 -31.30
C ASP A 237 11.30 -5.03 -31.65
N PRO A 238 11.31 -6.19 -32.33
CA PRO A 238 10.21 -7.19 -32.27
C PRO A 238 9.63 -7.46 -30.86
N GLY A 239 10.23 -6.92 -29.80
CA GLY A 239 9.75 -6.95 -28.42
C GLY A 239 8.63 -5.96 -28.06
N PHE A 240 8.39 -4.86 -28.77
CA PHE A 240 7.22 -4.01 -28.46
C PHE A 240 5.93 -4.72 -28.87
N THR A 241 5.17 -5.22 -27.89
CA THR A 241 3.83 -5.76 -28.12
C THR A 241 2.82 -4.62 -28.00
N PRO A 242 2.01 -4.36 -29.04
CA PRO A 242 0.88 -3.45 -28.91
C PRO A 242 -0.02 -3.83 -27.73
N TYR A 243 -0.50 -2.84 -26.98
CA TYR A 243 -1.48 -3.12 -25.93
C TYR A 243 -2.85 -3.34 -26.56
N VAL A 244 -3.39 -4.56 -26.43
CA VAL A 244 -4.66 -4.96 -27.04
C VAL A 244 -5.80 -4.72 -26.04
N MET A 245 -6.74 -3.83 -26.37
CA MET A 245 -7.91 -3.49 -25.53
C MET A 245 -9.08 -4.44 -25.82
N ARG A 246 -9.06 -5.61 -25.18
CA ARG A 246 -9.95 -6.75 -25.41
C ARG A 246 -11.32 -6.58 -24.73
N SER A 247 -11.40 -5.87 -23.61
CA SER A 247 -12.65 -5.62 -22.87
C SER A 247 -13.10 -4.16 -22.97
N LEU A 248 -14.41 -3.92 -22.84
CA LEU A 248 -14.99 -2.59 -22.63
C LEU A 248 -14.62 -1.98 -21.25
N GLN A 249 -13.95 -2.75 -20.40
CA GLN A 249 -13.42 -2.30 -19.11
C GLN A 249 -11.91 -2.01 -19.17
N ASP A 250 -11.26 -2.26 -20.31
CA ASP A 250 -9.82 -2.06 -20.41
C ASP A 250 -9.50 -0.56 -20.38
N VAL A 251 -8.60 -0.21 -19.47
CA VAL A 251 -8.01 1.13 -19.36
C VAL A 251 -6.50 0.96 -19.41
N VAL A 252 -5.83 1.81 -20.19
CA VAL A 252 -4.37 1.87 -20.21
C VAL A 252 -3.87 3.31 -20.23
N THR A 253 -2.95 3.63 -19.34
CA THR A 253 -2.34 4.96 -19.21
C THR A 253 -0.87 4.90 -19.58
N TYR A 254 -0.46 5.77 -20.50
CA TYR A 254 0.92 5.99 -20.88
C TYR A 254 1.38 7.36 -20.40
N ARG A 255 2.57 7.44 -19.79
CA ARG A 255 3.21 8.70 -19.42
C ARG A 255 4.45 8.94 -20.27
N ARG A 256 4.57 10.13 -20.85
CA ARG A 256 5.76 10.56 -21.59
C ARG A 256 6.94 10.74 -20.63
N VAL A 257 8.07 10.11 -20.93
CA VAL A 257 9.33 10.20 -20.17
C VAL A 257 10.52 10.47 -21.09
N PRO A 258 11.70 10.91 -20.63
CA PRO A 258 12.83 11.11 -21.52
C PRO A 258 13.13 9.85 -22.35
N GLY A 259 13.19 9.99 -23.68
CA GLY A 259 13.43 8.87 -24.60
C GLY A 259 12.24 7.95 -24.93
N GLY A 260 11.03 8.20 -24.40
CA GLY A 260 9.86 7.40 -24.78
C GLY A 260 8.61 7.62 -23.94
N TRP A 261 7.86 6.55 -23.78
CA TRP A 261 6.65 6.41 -22.99
C TRP A 261 6.85 5.34 -21.92
N ILE A 262 6.17 5.45 -20.79
CA ILE A 262 6.04 4.39 -19.80
C ILE A 262 4.57 4.03 -19.70
N ARG A 263 4.24 2.74 -19.73
CA ARG A 263 2.87 2.27 -19.44
C ARG A 263 2.70 2.24 -17.91
N GLU A 264 2.03 3.24 -17.34
CA GLU A 264 1.85 3.38 -15.88
C GLU A 264 0.81 2.40 -15.33
N GLN A 265 -0.27 2.21 -16.08
CA GLN A 265 -1.40 1.40 -15.66
C GLN A 265 -1.99 0.75 -16.90
N GLY A 266 -2.35 -0.52 -16.82
CA GLY A 266 -3.07 -1.24 -17.84
C GLY A 266 -3.82 -2.33 -17.13
N THR A 267 -5.15 -2.31 -17.18
CA THR A 267 -5.96 -3.48 -16.85
C THR A 267 -6.12 -4.30 -18.11
N PRO A 268 -5.28 -5.33 -18.36
CA PRO A 268 -5.73 -6.48 -19.10
C PRO A 268 -5.83 -7.62 -18.08
N ALA A 269 -6.67 -7.44 -17.06
CA ALA A 269 -6.99 -8.53 -16.18
C ALA A 269 -7.99 -9.42 -16.91
N HIS A 270 -7.50 -10.37 -17.72
CA HIS A 270 -8.31 -11.55 -17.99
C HIS A 270 -8.58 -12.19 -16.62
N VAL A 271 -9.81 -12.08 -16.12
CA VAL A 271 -10.24 -12.78 -14.92
C VAL A 271 -10.71 -14.16 -15.35
N LEU A 272 -9.90 -15.18 -15.08
CA LEU A 272 -10.33 -16.56 -15.17
C LEU A 272 -10.99 -16.93 -13.84
N VAL A 273 -12.32 -16.83 -13.78
CA VAL A 273 -13.10 -17.37 -12.66
C VAL A 273 -13.40 -18.85 -12.96
N ASN A 274 -12.89 -19.76 -12.13
CA ASN A 274 -13.23 -21.17 -12.22
C ASN A 274 -14.01 -21.61 -10.98
N GLU A 275 -15.28 -21.94 -11.18
CA GLU A 275 -16.21 -22.22 -10.09
C GLU A 275 -16.40 -23.72 -9.81
N THR A 276 -16.04 -24.61 -10.73
CA THR A 276 -16.54 -26.00 -10.64
C THR A 276 -15.58 -27.11 -11.06
N THR A 277 -14.46 -26.82 -11.74
CA THR A 277 -13.62 -27.89 -12.32
C THR A 277 -12.16 -27.80 -11.89
N SER A 278 -11.58 -28.95 -11.54
CA SER A 278 -10.15 -29.17 -11.29
C SER A 278 -9.66 -30.26 -12.25
N PRO A 279 -8.52 -30.10 -12.94
CA PRO A 279 -7.56 -29.00 -12.79
C PRO A 279 -7.98 -27.70 -13.52
N ILE A 280 -7.55 -26.55 -12.98
CA ILE A 280 -7.66 -25.23 -13.60
C ILE A 280 -6.52 -25.07 -14.61
N ALA A 281 -6.83 -25.07 -15.91
CA ALA A 281 -5.84 -24.82 -16.95
C ALA A 281 -5.63 -23.31 -17.13
N VAL A 282 -4.45 -22.82 -16.78
CA VAL A 282 -4.12 -21.40 -16.93
C VAL A 282 -3.48 -21.17 -18.30
N PRO A 283 -4.06 -20.28 -19.15
CA PRO A 283 -3.54 -20.07 -20.49
C PRO A 283 -2.17 -19.34 -20.46
N PRO A 284 -1.28 -19.62 -21.43
CA PRO A 284 -0.05 -18.84 -21.59
C PRO A 284 -0.38 -17.38 -21.91
N GLY A 285 0.47 -16.47 -21.43
CA GLY A 285 0.32 -15.04 -21.66
C GLY A 285 1.62 -14.39 -22.08
N VAL A 286 1.49 -13.40 -22.96
CA VAL A 286 2.64 -12.65 -23.47
C VAL A 286 2.94 -11.39 -22.67
N GLU A 287 1.99 -10.85 -21.88
CA GLU A 287 2.17 -9.63 -21.09
C GLU A 287 1.03 -9.42 -20.07
N GLY A 288 1.28 -8.61 -19.04
CA GLY A 288 0.26 -8.20 -18.05
C GLY A 288 0.09 -9.16 -16.87
N THR A 289 -0.97 -8.96 -16.09
CA THR A 289 -1.35 -9.80 -14.94
C THR A 289 -2.65 -10.53 -15.25
N LEU A 290 -2.62 -11.85 -15.32
CA LEU A 290 -3.83 -12.69 -15.36
C LEU A 290 -4.36 -12.87 -13.93
N TYR A 291 -5.66 -12.69 -13.73
CA TYR A 291 -6.29 -12.92 -12.43
C TYR A 291 -7.00 -14.26 -12.45
N VAL A 292 -6.65 -15.18 -11.56
CA VAL A 292 -7.27 -16.50 -11.47
C VAL A 292 -8.00 -16.61 -10.13
N VAL A 293 -9.32 -16.64 -10.16
CA VAL A 293 -10.16 -16.79 -8.97
C VAL A 293 -10.70 -18.21 -8.93
N SER A 294 -10.22 -19.02 -8.00
CA SER A 294 -10.72 -20.38 -7.76
C SER A 294 -11.84 -20.34 -6.74
N ARG A 295 -13.02 -20.86 -7.08
CA ARG A 295 -14.14 -21.10 -6.14
C ARG A 295 -14.48 -22.58 -6.00
N VAL A 296 -13.59 -23.46 -6.44
CA VAL A 296 -13.79 -24.91 -6.42
C VAL A 296 -14.02 -25.39 -4.98
N ALA A 297 -15.09 -26.15 -4.78
CA ALA A 297 -15.36 -26.82 -3.50
C ALA A 297 -14.43 -28.04 -3.36
N GLY A 298 -13.51 -28.01 -2.40
CA GLY A 298 -12.50 -29.06 -2.21
C GLY A 298 -11.12 -28.71 -2.79
N ALA A 299 -10.17 -29.63 -2.63
CA ALA A 299 -8.80 -29.40 -3.09
C ALA A 299 -8.75 -29.27 -4.62
N ALA A 300 -8.17 -28.17 -5.12
CA ALA A 300 -8.08 -27.87 -6.54
C ALA A 300 -6.62 -27.80 -6.98
N VAL A 301 -6.33 -28.23 -8.21
CA VAL A 301 -5.00 -28.07 -8.82
C VAL A 301 -5.12 -27.03 -9.92
N ALA A 302 -4.21 -26.06 -9.97
CA ALA A 302 -4.09 -25.15 -11.11
C ALA A 302 -2.77 -25.42 -11.82
N THR A 303 -2.78 -25.61 -13.13
CA THR A 303 -1.55 -25.81 -13.90
C THR A 303 -1.14 -24.49 -14.52
N LEU A 304 0.02 -23.97 -14.11
CA LEU A 304 0.65 -22.80 -14.72
C LEU A 304 1.08 -23.14 -16.15
N PRO A 305 1.01 -22.18 -17.08
CA PRO A 305 1.53 -22.39 -18.42
C PRO A 305 3.06 -22.50 -18.38
N SER A 306 3.64 -23.10 -19.43
CA SER A 306 5.08 -23.18 -19.55
C SER A 306 5.70 -21.77 -19.55
N CYS A 307 6.79 -21.57 -18.81
CA CYS A 307 7.62 -20.37 -18.86
C CYS A 307 8.17 -20.14 -20.28
N ALA A 308 8.42 -21.20 -21.05
CA ALA A 308 8.85 -21.10 -22.45
C ALA A 308 7.75 -20.52 -23.36
N ASP A 309 6.49 -20.72 -22.99
CA ASP A 309 5.32 -20.19 -23.70
C ASP A 309 4.90 -18.79 -23.21
N CYS A 310 5.58 -18.27 -22.19
CA CYS A 310 5.30 -16.97 -21.58
C CYS A 310 6.46 -16.00 -21.77
N ARG A 311 6.19 -14.69 -21.77
CA ARG A 311 7.28 -13.69 -21.72
C ARG A 311 7.73 -13.44 -20.28
N VAL A 312 9.02 -13.14 -20.11
CA VAL A 312 9.57 -12.64 -18.84
C VAL A 312 8.79 -11.39 -18.41
N GLY A 313 8.35 -11.36 -17.16
CA GLY A 313 7.50 -10.32 -16.59
C GLY A 313 5.99 -10.55 -16.75
N TYR A 314 5.56 -11.65 -17.40
CA TYR A 314 4.17 -12.08 -17.35
C TYR A 314 3.79 -12.51 -15.94
N ARG A 315 2.63 -12.06 -15.46
CA ARG A 315 2.18 -12.27 -14.07
C ARG A 315 0.86 -13.02 -14.01
N ILE A 316 0.70 -13.83 -12.97
CA ILE A 316 -0.56 -14.48 -12.63
C ILE A 316 -0.85 -14.24 -11.16
N PHE A 317 -1.97 -13.58 -10.86
CA PHE A 317 -2.47 -13.37 -9.51
C PHE A 317 -3.59 -14.36 -9.20
N PHE A 318 -3.31 -15.33 -8.34
CA PHE A 318 -4.30 -16.29 -7.86
C PHE A 318 -5.00 -15.77 -6.61
N VAL A 319 -6.31 -15.97 -6.55
CA VAL A 319 -7.13 -15.82 -5.36
C VAL A 319 -7.86 -17.14 -5.12
N ASN A 320 -7.62 -17.77 -3.98
CA ASN A 320 -8.35 -18.98 -3.59
C ASN A 320 -9.57 -18.61 -2.75
N ALA A 321 -10.71 -18.40 -3.41
CA ALA A 321 -12.01 -18.17 -2.77
C ALA A 321 -12.77 -19.48 -2.48
N GLY A 322 -12.16 -20.65 -2.71
CA GLY A 322 -12.73 -21.95 -2.39
C GLY A 322 -12.63 -22.29 -0.90
N SER A 323 -13.25 -23.41 -0.50
CA SER A 323 -13.28 -23.86 0.89
C SER A 323 -12.10 -24.76 1.30
N ALA A 324 -11.14 -24.98 0.42
CA ALA A 324 -10.02 -25.90 0.61
C ALA A 324 -8.78 -25.42 -0.15
N TRP A 325 -7.71 -26.20 -0.14
CA TRP A 325 -6.42 -25.83 -0.74
C TRP A 325 -6.49 -25.74 -2.28
N LEU A 326 -5.91 -24.68 -2.84
CA LEU A 326 -5.58 -24.56 -4.25
C LEU A 326 -4.09 -24.84 -4.43
N THR A 327 -3.74 -25.65 -5.41
CA THR A 327 -2.37 -26.07 -5.66
C THR A 327 -1.90 -25.61 -7.04
N PRO A 328 -1.32 -24.39 -7.18
CA PRO A 328 -0.62 -24.01 -8.40
C PRO A 328 0.57 -24.95 -8.63
N THR A 329 0.59 -25.59 -9.78
CA THR A 329 1.58 -26.58 -10.21
C THR A 329 2.26 -26.05 -11.46
N PRO A 330 3.59 -26.16 -11.57
CA PRO A 330 4.23 -25.97 -12.86
C PRO A 330 3.76 -27.04 -13.86
N ASP A 331 3.98 -26.81 -15.14
CA ASP A 331 3.60 -27.72 -16.24
C ASP A 331 4.29 -29.10 -16.22
N GLY A 332 5.13 -29.35 -15.22
CA GLY A 332 5.92 -30.57 -15.04
C GLY A 332 7.38 -30.42 -15.49
N THR A 333 7.71 -29.37 -16.26
CA THR A 333 9.07 -29.06 -16.69
C THR A 333 9.63 -27.80 -16.03
N ASP A 334 8.77 -26.82 -15.77
CA ASP A 334 9.15 -25.58 -15.11
C ASP A 334 9.14 -25.70 -13.59
N ARG A 335 9.65 -24.67 -12.94
CA ARG A 335 9.77 -24.61 -11.48
C ARG A 335 9.03 -23.39 -10.94
N ILE A 336 8.49 -23.52 -9.74
CA ILE A 336 8.03 -22.40 -8.92
C ILE A 336 9.08 -22.17 -7.83
N ASN A 337 9.66 -20.96 -7.77
CA ASN A 337 10.74 -20.62 -6.84
C ASN A 337 11.90 -21.64 -6.89
N ARG A 338 12.29 -22.07 -8.10
CA ARG A 338 13.32 -23.10 -8.36
C ARG A 338 13.00 -24.50 -7.83
N SER A 339 11.76 -24.78 -7.46
CA SER A 339 11.28 -26.10 -7.04
C SER A 339 10.31 -26.70 -8.07
N LEU A 340 10.39 -28.02 -8.27
CA LEU A 340 9.38 -28.80 -9.01
C LEU A 340 8.17 -29.15 -8.13
N ALA A 341 8.25 -28.87 -6.83
CA ALA A 341 7.15 -29.15 -5.91
C ALA A 341 5.96 -28.21 -6.19
N PRO A 342 4.72 -28.70 -6.01
CA PRO A 342 3.53 -27.87 -6.10
C PRO A 342 3.53 -26.72 -5.08
N TYR A 343 3.01 -25.56 -5.47
CA TYR A 343 2.71 -24.46 -4.55
C TYR A 343 1.35 -24.71 -3.89
N SER A 344 1.18 -24.37 -2.60
CA SER A 344 -0.08 -24.60 -1.88
C SER A 344 -0.65 -23.27 -1.35
N LEU A 345 -1.90 -22.98 -1.70
CA LEU A 345 -2.65 -21.80 -1.31
C LEU A 345 -3.86 -22.21 -0.46
N PRO A 346 -3.92 -21.88 0.85
CA PRO A 346 -5.09 -22.19 1.66
C PRO A 346 -6.31 -21.38 1.23
N ALA A 347 -7.50 -21.75 1.73
CA ALA A 347 -8.73 -21.00 1.51
C ALA A 347 -8.57 -19.55 2.01
N GLY A 348 -9.00 -18.58 1.20
CA GLY A 348 -8.88 -17.14 1.48
C GLY A 348 -7.53 -16.52 1.11
N ALA A 349 -6.50 -17.31 0.78
CA ALA A 349 -5.19 -16.77 0.43
C ALA A 349 -5.09 -16.36 -1.04
N SER A 350 -4.12 -15.47 -1.32
CA SER A 350 -3.74 -15.06 -2.66
C SER A 350 -2.23 -15.19 -2.89
N ALA A 351 -1.81 -15.34 -4.15
CA ALA A 351 -0.40 -15.24 -4.55
C ALA A 351 -0.23 -14.72 -5.97
N LEU A 352 0.79 -13.89 -6.15
CA LEU A 352 1.29 -13.38 -7.41
C LEU A 352 2.48 -14.22 -7.87
N PHE A 353 2.39 -14.81 -9.05
CA PHE A 353 3.48 -15.47 -9.75
C PHE A 353 3.95 -14.59 -10.91
N GLU A 354 5.25 -14.53 -11.16
CA GLU A 354 5.87 -13.81 -12.27
C GLU A 354 6.89 -14.70 -12.97
N VAL A 355 6.89 -14.70 -14.30
CA VAL A 355 7.93 -15.38 -15.08
C VAL A 355 9.23 -14.58 -14.96
N MET A 356 10.21 -15.11 -14.24
CA MET A 356 11.51 -14.44 -14.05
C MET A 356 12.54 -14.90 -15.08
N THR A 357 12.46 -16.16 -15.50
CA THR A 357 13.31 -16.74 -16.54
C THR A 357 12.47 -17.67 -17.41
N LEU A 358 13.04 -18.17 -18.51
CA LEU A 358 12.36 -19.11 -19.41
C LEU A 358 12.07 -20.49 -18.78
N ILE A 359 12.45 -20.73 -17.51
CA ILE A 359 12.25 -22.01 -16.81
C ILE A 359 11.76 -21.87 -15.36
N ASP A 360 11.60 -20.63 -14.86
CA ASP A 360 11.26 -20.37 -13.46
C ASP A 360 10.13 -19.34 -13.34
N TRP A 361 9.01 -19.80 -12.78
CA TRP A 361 8.03 -18.96 -12.11
C TRP A 361 8.55 -18.54 -10.74
N CYS A 362 8.40 -17.27 -10.39
CA CYS A 362 8.69 -16.75 -9.07
C CYS A 362 7.38 -16.33 -8.39
N ALA A 363 7.10 -16.80 -7.18
CA ALA A 363 6.00 -16.26 -6.37
C ALA A 363 6.51 -14.95 -5.73
N VAL A 364 6.10 -13.81 -6.30
CA VAL A 364 6.64 -12.47 -6.01
C VAL A 364 5.96 -11.81 -4.82
N ALA A 365 4.69 -12.09 -4.59
CA ALA A 365 3.93 -11.62 -3.44
C ALA A 365 2.91 -12.69 -3.07
N GLN A 366 3.02 -13.28 -1.89
CA GLN A 366 1.85 -13.88 -1.26
C GLN A 366 1.12 -12.73 -0.56
N ASP A 367 -0.18 -12.84 -0.29
CA ASP A 367 -0.78 -11.96 0.71
C ASP A 367 0.06 -12.09 1.98
N GLU A 368 0.89 -11.08 2.25
CA GLU A 368 1.79 -10.97 3.39
C GLU A 368 1.02 -10.49 4.62
N THR A 369 -0.26 -10.84 4.70
CA THR A 369 -0.93 -10.99 5.98
C THR A 369 -0.76 -12.45 6.40
N PRO A 370 0.39 -12.85 6.99
CA PRO A 370 0.46 -14.09 7.73
C PRO A 370 -0.71 -14.05 8.69
N ILE A 371 -1.71 -14.91 8.47
CA ILE A 371 -2.75 -15.15 9.45
C ILE A 371 -1.98 -15.68 10.65
N PRO A 372 -1.90 -14.93 11.76
CA PRO A 372 -1.06 -15.35 12.85
C PRO A 372 -1.55 -16.70 13.35
N ILE A 373 -0.64 -17.66 13.50
CA ILE A 373 -0.94 -18.89 14.21
C ILE A 373 -0.97 -18.50 15.68
N GLU A 374 -2.14 -18.10 16.16
CA GLU A 374 -2.41 -17.82 17.57
C GLU A 374 -2.65 -19.15 18.28
N SER A 375 -1.81 -19.50 19.25
CA SER A 375 -2.05 -20.69 20.06
C SER A 375 -1.81 -20.43 21.55
N ALA A 376 -2.69 -21.02 22.36
CA ALA A 376 -2.54 -21.12 23.81
C ALA A 376 -2.06 -22.52 24.23
N ASP A 377 -1.79 -23.40 23.27
CA ASP A 377 -1.37 -24.77 23.55
C ASP A 377 0.09 -24.82 24.03
N ALA A 378 0.47 -25.95 24.62
CA ALA A 378 1.86 -26.19 25.05
C ALA A 378 2.81 -26.48 23.88
N SER A 379 2.27 -26.78 22.70
CA SER A 379 3.03 -27.09 21.48
C SER A 379 2.28 -26.59 20.25
N VAL A 380 3.00 -25.98 19.31
CA VAL A 380 2.47 -25.43 18.06
C VAL A 380 3.29 -25.98 16.90
N ASP A 381 2.66 -26.75 16.03
CA ASP A 381 3.30 -27.22 14.80
C ASP A 381 3.10 -26.18 13.70
N VAL A 382 4.19 -25.60 13.20
CA VAL A 382 4.15 -24.67 12.08
C VAL A 382 3.99 -25.49 10.80
N PRO A 383 2.90 -25.32 10.04
CA PRO A 383 2.69 -26.08 8.81
C PRO A 383 3.76 -25.69 7.79
N ALA A 384 4.23 -26.63 6.97
CA ALA A 384 5.18 -26.34 5.90
C ALA A 384 4.63 -25.29 4.92
N TRP A 385 5.50 -24.38 4.44
CA TRP A 385 5.17 -23.40 3.41
C TRP A 385 6.33 -23.23 2.44
N ARG A 386 6.00 -23.08 1.16
CA ARG A 386 6.97 -22.99 0.06
C ARG A 386 6.97 -21.62 -0.64
N GLY A 387 6.28 -20.63 -0.06
CA GLY A 387 6.43 -19.23 -0.47
C GLY A 387 7.69 -18.60 0.11
N PHE A 388 8.18 -17.52 -0.50
CA PHE A 388 9.10 -16.58 0.16
C PHE A 388 8.43 -15.78 1.27
N GLY A 389 7.12 -15.96 1.44
CA GLY A 389 6.31 -15.34 2.47
C GLY A 389 6.80 -15.65 3.89
N ARG A 390 6.40 -14.77 4.80
CA ARG A 390 6.65 -14.90 6.23
C ARG A 390 5.48 -15.64 6.88
N GLN A 391 5.77 -16.59 7.78
CA GLN A 391 4.80 -17.06 8.76
C GLN A 391 4.94 -16.25 10.04
N ILE A 392 3.83 -15.93 10.72
CA ILE A 392 3.84 -15.33 12.06
C ILE A 392 3.18 -16.33 13.01
N VAL A 393 3.91 -16.71 14.05
CA VAL A 393 3.44 -17.60 15.12
C VAL A 393 3.42 -16.79 16.41
N ARG A 394 2.25 -16.65 17.03
CA ARG A 394 2.08 -15.95 18.31
C ARG A 394 1.73 -16.96 19.38
N VAL A 395 2.61 -17.06 20.37
CA VAL A 395 2.44 -17.99 21.49
C VAL A 395 2.18 -17.18 22.74
N SER A 396 0.99 -17.35 23.31
CA SER A 396 0.53 -16.61 24.49
C SER A 396 0.63 -17.40 25.81
N ASN A 397 1.09 -18.65 25.75
CA ASN A 397 1.14 -19.56 26.90
C ASN A 397 2.31 -19.23 27.85
N ALA A 398 2.23 -19.69 29.10
CA ALA A 398 3.28 -19.56 30.11
C ALA A 398 4.54 -20.39 29.80
N ALA A 399 4.45 -21.39 28.92
CA ALA A 399 5.58 -22.06 28.29
C ALA A 399 5.03 -22.83 27.06
N GLY A 400 5.69 -22.73 25.91
CA GLY A 400 5.23 -23.39 24.68
C GLY A 400 6.39 -23.83 23.81
N VAL A 401 6.19 -24.90 23.05
CA VAL A 401 7.12 -25.36 22.01
C VAL A 401 6.58 -24.96 20.64
N VAL A 402 7.40 -24.42 19.77
CA VAL A 402 7.08 -24.17 18.36
C VAL A 402 7.93 -25.12 17.51
N ASN A 403 7.30 -26.09 16.87
CA ASN A 403 7.98 -27.02 15.98
C ASN A 403 7.97 -26.45 14.56
N LEU A 404 9.16 -26.15 14.04
CA LEU A 404 9.32 -25.74 12.65
C LEU A 404 9.16 -26.95 11.74
N PRO A 405 8.63 -26.77 10.52
CA PRO A 405 8.61 -27.85 9.53
C PRO A 405 10.03 -28.23 9.11
N SER A 406 10.15 -29.42 8.52
CA SER A 406 11.40 -29.89 7.92
C SER A 406 11.98 -28.87 6.94
N THR A 407 13.29 -28.73 6.97
CA THR A 407 14.05 -27.97 5.99
C THR A 407 13.82 -28.46 4.54
N GLU A 408 13.50 -29.74 4.34
CA GLU A 408 13.16 -30.29 3.01
C GLU A 408 11.78 -29.83 2.51
N ASP A 409 10.93 -29.38 3.43
CA ASP A 409 9.56 -28.95 3.17
C ASP A 409 9.39 -27.44 3.02
N VAL A 410 10.45 -26.67 3.22
CA VAL A 410 10.45 -25.20 3.17
C VAL A 410 11.47 -24.68 2.18
N ASN A 411 11.09 -23.66 1.40
CA ASN A 411 11.99 -23.07 0.42
C ASN A 411 13.09 -22.21 1.06
N VAL A 412 14.27 -22.19 0.44
CA VAL A 412 15.35 -21.26 0.80
C VAL A 412 14.82 -19.82 0.74
N GLY A 413 15.04 -19.04 1.79
CA GLY A 413 14.58 -17.66 1.93
C GLY A 413 13.20 -17.51 2.59
N ALA A 414 12.45 -18.60 2.78
CA ALA A 414 11.23 -18.56 3.59
C ALA A 414 11.54 -18.12 5.01
N SER A 415 10.63 -17.37 5.63
CA SER A 415 10.85 -16.83 6.97
C SER A 415 9.71 -17.10 7.95
N CYS A 416 10.03 -17.27 9.22
CA CYS A 416 9.09 -17.49 10.31
C CYS A 416 9.40 -16.52 11.44
N LEU A 417 8.46 -15.63 11.77
CA LEU A 417 8.53 -14.78 12.95
C LEU A 417 7.76 -15.48 14.07
N VAL A 418 8.47 -15.82 15.15
CA VAL A 418 7.85 -16.36 16.37
C VAL A 418 7.83 -15.26 17.41
N GLU A 419 6.65 -14.88 17.86
CA GLU A 419 6.40 -13.87 18.89
C GLU A 419 5.90 -14.56 20.17
N ASN A 420 6.61 -14.33 21.28
CA ASN A 420 6.18 -14.80 22.60
C ASN A 420 5.43 -13.68 23.31
N THR A 421 4.11 -13.72 23.26
CA THR A 421 3.22 -12.78 23.96
C THR A 421 2.82 -13.28 25.35
N GLY A 422 3.25 -14.49 25.72
CA GLY A 422 2.98 -15.13 27.00
C GLY A 422 3.94 -14.72 28.12
N THR A 423 3.86 -15.43 29.26
CA THR A 423 4.57 -15.09 30.50
C THR A 423 5.78 -15.96 30.82
N GLY A 424 6.02 -17.04 30.09
CA GLY A 424 7.28 -17.79 30.22
C GLY A 424 7.88 -18.18 28.88
N VAL A 425 8.97 -18.94 28.94
CA VAL A 425 9.87 -19.11 27.78
C VAL A 425 9.23 -20.02 26.74
N VAL A 426 9.21 -19.55 25.49
CA VAL A 426 8.84 -20.37 24.33
C VAL A 426 10.11 -20.98 23.77
N THR A 427 10.11 -22.27 23.47
CA THR A 427 11.20 -22.93 22.75
C THR A 427 10.79 -23.18 21.31
N ILE A 428 11.73 -23.01 20.38
CA ILE A 428 11.56 -23.29 18.97
C ILE A 428 12.46 -24.46 18.65
N ASP A 429 11.88 -25.53 18.11
CA ASP A 429 12.57 -26.76 17.76
C ASP A 429 12.53 -26.93 16.24
N GLY A 430 13.64 -27.37 15.65
CA GLY A 430 13.66 -27.84 14.26
C GLY A 430 13.01 -29.22 14.14
N ASP A 431 12.59 -29.61 12.93
CA ASP A 431 12.08 -30.96 12.71
C ASP A 431 13.22 -31.99 12.77
N GLY A 432 13.15 -32.90 13.73
CA GLY A 432 14.11 -33.98 13.90
C GLY A 432 15.56 -33.51 14.13
N ALA A 433 16.38 -33.55 13.07
CA ALA A 433 17.81 -33.21 13.11
C ALA A 433 18.12 -31.79 12.62
N ASP A 434 17.10 -31.04 12.19
CA ASP A 434 17.26 -29.69 11.70
C ASP A 434 17.75 -28.76 12.82
N LEU A 435 18.81 -28.00 12.54
CA LEU A 435 19.41 -27.08 13.50
C LEU A 435 18.95 -25.64 13.26
N ILE A 436 18.82 -24.89 14.36
CA ILE A 436 18.60 -23.44 14.40
C ILE A 436 19.91 -22.79 14.87
N ASN A 437 20.62 -22.10 13.98
CA ASN A 437 21.96 -21.55 14.25
C ASN A 437 22.94 -22.58 14.87
N GLY A 438 22.86 -23.85 14.46
CA GLY A 438 23.70 -24.93 14.98
C GLY A 438 23.23 -25.56 16.30
N HIS A 439 22.07 -25.16 16.82
CA HIS A 439 21.45 -25.72 18.02
C HIS A 439 20.13 -26.44 17.69
N LEU A 440 19.75 -27.47 18.47
CA LEU A 440 18.47 -28.17 18.29
C LEU A 440 17.27 -27.30 18.66
N THR A 441 17.45 -26.47 19.69
CA THR A 441 16.38 -25.65 20.29
C THR A 441 16.85 -24.21 20.42
N ARG A 442 15.94 -23.26 20.17
CA ARG A 442 16.11 -21.83 20.44
C ARG A 442 15.05 -21.34 21.41
N ALA A 443 15.45 -20.66 22.48
CA ALA A 443 14.53 -20.02 23.42
C ALA A 443 14.12 -18.61 22.95
N VAL A 444 12.87 -18.24 23.18
CA VAL A 444 12.29 -16.90 22.99
C VAL A 444 11.64 -16.48 24.32
N PRO A 445 12.25 -15.52 25.06
CA PRO A 445 11.72 -15.03 26.33
C PRO A 445 10.35 -14.34 26.19
N PRO A 446 9.60 -14.19 27.30
CA PRO A 446 8.38 -13.39 27.34
C PRO A 446 8.57 -11.98 26.76
N GLY A 447 7.67 -11.57 25.86
CA GLY A 447 7.70 -10.28 25.19
C GLY A 447 8.73 -10.15 24.07
N ALA A 448 9.50 -11.20 23.79
CA ALA A 448 10.47 -11.22 22.70
C ALA A 448 9.86 -11.81 21.41
N ALA A 449 10.50 -11.53 20.28
CA ALA A 449 10.29 -12.28 19.05
C ALA A 449 11.62 -12.70 18.42
N THR A 450 11.57 -13.73 17.57
CA THR A 450 12.71 -14.21 16.78
C THR A 450 12.27 -14.41 15.34
N LEU A 451 13.04 -13.87 14.40
CA LEU A 451 12.88 -14.14 12.97
C LEU A 451 13.83 -15.26 12.55
N LEU A 452 13.27 -16.33 11.99
CA LEU A 452 13.99 -17.46 11.41
C LEU A 452 13.91 -17.34 9.89
N VAL A 453 15.00 -17.63 9.21
CA VAL A 453 15.10 -17.66 7.75
C VAL A 453 15.69 -19.00 7.35
N MET A 454 15.02 -19.71 6.45
CA MET A 454 15.48 -20.98 5.92
C MET A 454 16.63 -20.73 4.93
N ASN A 455 17.82 -21.29 5.17
CA ASN A 455 19.01 -21.03 4.33
C ASN A 455 19.29 -22.14 3.30
N GLY A 456 18.44 -23.17 3.23
CA GLY A 456 18.59 -24.33 2.35
C GLY A 456 19.02 -25.61 3.04
N PHE A 457 19.64 -25.53 4.23
CA PHE A 457 20.06 -26.69 5.00
C PHE A 457 19.71 -26.61 6.48
N SER A 458 19.40 -25.41 6.96
CA SER A 458 19.09 -25.17 8.37
C SER A 458 18.26 -23.90 8.52
N TRP A 459 17.63 -23.77 9.68
CA TRP A 459 17.02 -22.51 10.08
C TRP A 459 18.11 -21.58 10.61
N THR A 460 18.12 -20.34 10.10
CA THR A 460 19.01 -19.29 10.59
C THR A 460 18.17 -18.24 11.29
N ALA A 461 18.35 -18.06 12.59
CA ALA A 461 17.72 -16.96 13.29
C ALA A 461 18.50 -15.67 13.05
N THR A 462 17.88 -14.73 12.33
CA THR A 462 18.45 -13.44 11.92
C THR A 462 17.83 -12.33 12.75
N GLY A 463 18.55 -11.82 13.75
CA GLY A 463 18.07 -10.73 14.62
C GLY A 463 17.48 -11.25 15.95
N GLY A 464 17.89 -10.57 17.02
CA GLY A 464 17.65 -10.94 18.42
C GLY A 464 16.23 -10.73 18.91
N ASP A 465 16.04 -11.05 20.19
CA ASP A 465 14.86 -10.80 20.98
C ASP A 465 14.30 -9.40 20.69
N PHE A 466 13.35 -9.32 19.75
CA PHE A 466 12.61 -8.10 19.54
C PHE A 466 11.73 -7.95 20.78
N GLY A 467 12.25 -7.26 21.81
CA GLY A 467 11.41 -6.81 22.92
C GLY A 467 10.21 -6.04 22.38
N PRO A 468 9.16 -5.87 23.20
CA PRO A 468 7.91 -5.25 22.74
C PRO A 468 8.20 -3.95 22.00
N GLN A 469 7.51 -3.81 20.86
CA GLN A 469 7.65 -2.76 19.86
C GLN A 469 7.83 -1.37 20.49
N ARG A 470 8.49 -0.49 19.72
CA ARG A 470 8.64 0.96 19.94
C ARG A 470 7.52 1.58 20.79
N GLU A 471 7.64 1.52 22.11
CA GLU A 471 6.89 2.44 22.98
C GLU A 471 7.55 3.81 22.83
N GLN A 472 6.81 4.72 22.17
CA GLN A 472 7.03 6.16 22.31
C GLN A 472 6.71 6.52 23.75
N ALA A 473 7.76 6.77 24.54
CA ALA A 473 7.58 7.43 25.83
C ALA A 473 7.30 8.91 25.54
N VAL A 474 6.03 9.32 25.56
CA VAL A 474 5.65 10.74 25.59
C VAL A 474 5.94 11.23 27.01
N VAL A 475 7.13 11.79 27.21
CA VAL A 475 7.43 12.50 28.45
C VAL A 475 6.84 13.91 28.32
N GLY A 476 6.03 14.30 29.31
CA GLY A 476 5.34 15.60 29.33
C GLY A 476 6.29 16.78 29.16
N VAL A 477 5.76 17.86 28.57
CA VAL A 477 6.47 19.13 28.35
C VAL A 477 7.12 19.59 29.66
N THR A 478 8.45 19.66 29.68
CA THR A 478 9.18 20.23 30.82
C THR A 478 9.65 21.64 30.47
N VAL A 479 9.20 22.61 31.25
CA VAL A 479 9.65 24.02 31.19
C VAL A 479 10.98 24.15 31.94
N LEU A 480 12.04 24.50 31.23
CA LEU A 480 13.38 24.67 31.80
C LEU A 480 13.75 26.13 32.01
N PRO A 481 14.10 26.55 33.24
CA PRO A 481 14.78 27.82 33.48
C PRO A 481 16.20 27.82 32.89
N SER A 482 16.67 28.99 32.45
CA SER A 482 18.08 29.19 32.09
C SER A 482 19.00 28.85 33.28
N GLY A 483 20.08 28.11 33.03
CA GLY A 483 21.01 27.64 34.05
C GLY A 483 20.68 26.26 34.67
N THR A 484 19.67 25.55 34.15
CA THR A 484 19.37 24.19 34.60
C THR A 484 20.48 23.21 34.20
N ALA A 485 20.90 22.36 35.15
CA ALA A 485 21.84 21.28 34.96
C ALA A 485 21.32 20.00 35.65
N ASP A 486 21.79 18.84 35.20
CA ASP A 486 21.47 17.50 35.69
C ASP A 486 19.98 17.09 35.61
N LEU A 487 19.23 17.63 34.64
CA LEU A 487 17.87 17.16 34.38
C LEU A 487 17.88 15.88 33.51
N VAL A 488 17.24 14.82 34.00
CA VAL A 488 16.93 13.63 33.19
C VAL A 488 15.75 13.93 32.27
N LEU A 489 15.99 14.02 30.97
CA LEU A 489 14.94 14.26 29.96
C LEU A 489 14.13 13.02 29.65
N ALA A 490 14.81 11.89 29.61
CA ALA A 490 14.21 10.59 29.32
C ALA A 490 15.05 9.50 29.96
N SER A 491 14.37 8.44 30.39
CA SER A 491 14.96 7.26 31.01
C SER A 491 14.31 6.03 30.41
N ARG A 492 15.10 4.99 30.13
CA ARG A 492 14.60 3.72 29.62
C ARG A 492 15.45 2.56 30.09
N SER A 493 14.79 1.50 30.52
CA SER A 493 15.46 0.28 30.96
C SER A 493 15.68 -0.69 29.80
N PHE A 494 16.80 -1.41 29.83
CA PHE A 494 17.11 -2.50 28.90
C PHE A 494 17.81 -3.64 29.66
N THR A 495 17.72 -4.88 29.17
CA THR A 495 18.28 -6.05 29.86
C THR A 495 19.41 -6.65 29.05
N THR A 496 20.54 -6.97 29.70
CA THR A 496 21.63 -7.76 29.13
C THR A 496 21.58 -9.19 29.65
N TYR A 497 21.81 -10.18 28.79
CA TYR A 497 21.72 -11.60 29.16
C TYR A 497 23.08 -12.28 29.39
N GLY A 498 24.19 -11.60 29.07
CA GLY A 498 25.54 -12.11 29.25
C GLY A 498 26.45 -11.12 29.99
N PRO A 499 27.46 -11.61 30.75
CA PRO A 499 28.49 -10.74 31.30
C PRO A 499 29.37 -10.17 30.18
N ASN A 500 29.88 -8.96 30.39
CA ASN A 500 30.73 -8.24 29.44
C ASN A 500 30.06 -7.90 28.10
N THR A 501 28.75 -7.71 28.11
CA THR A 501 28.01 -7.36 26.89
C THR A 501 28.42 -5.96 26.44
N LYS A 502 28.62 -5.80 25.13
CA LYS A 502 28.76 -4.49 24.48
C LYS A 502 27.37 -4.08 23.98
N ALA A 503 26.98 -2.86 24.28
CA ALA A 503 25.72 -2.29 23.80
C ALA A 503 26.04 -0.99 23.09
N LYS A 504 25.63 -0.86 21.84
CA LYS A 504 25.51 0.46 21.22
C LYS A 504 24.15 1.01 21.62
N VAL A 505 24.18 2.08 22.41
CA VAL A 505 22.97 2.77 22.85
C VAL A 505 22.83 4.04 22.02
N SER A 506 21.80 4.07 21.17
CA SER A 506 21.44 5.25 20.40
C SER A 506 20.14 5.83 20.94
N PHE A 507 20.12 7.14 21.14
CA PHE A 507 18.96 7.88 21.58
C PHE A 507 18.72 9.05 20.65
N THR A 508 17.53 9.09 20.06
CA THR A 508 17.05 10.24 19.29
C THR A 508 16.02 10.97 20.12
N ALA A 509 16.15 12.29 20.25
CA ALA A 509 15.11 13.14 20.81
C ALA A 509 14.86 14.31 19.86
N SER A 510 13.59 14.57 19.61
CA SER A 510 13.12 15.83 19.03
C SER A 510 12.69 16.78 20.16
N GLY A 511 12.57 18.06 19.85
CA GLY A 511 12.02 19.05 20.77
C GLY A 511 11.61 20.31 20.02
N ARG A 512 10.82 21.15 20.68
CA ARG A 512 10.37 22.45 20.15
C ARG A 512 10.89 23.56 21.04
N LEU A 513 11.88 24.32 20.58
CA LEU A 513 12.27 25.55 21.26
C LEU A 513 11.29 26.64 20.85
N THR A 514 10.62 27.25 21.82
CA THR A 514 9.85 28.47 21.61
C THR A 514 10.70 29.64 22.12
N PRO A 515 11.48 30.33 21.25
CA PRO A 515 12.26 31.47 21.69
C PRO A 515 11.33 32.63 22.07
N ASP A 516 11.51 33.18 23.27
CA ASP A 516 11.00 34.50 23.64
C ASP A 516 11.94 35.56 23.08
N GLU A 517 11.64 36.08 21.88
CA GLU A 517 12.29 37.28 21.30
C GLU A 517 13.84 37.21 21.13
N ASN A 518 14.32 36.96 19.90
CA ASN A 518 15.70 37.21 19.44
C ASN A 518 16.87 36.67 20.30
N GLY A 519 16.69 35.58 21.05
CA GLY A 519 17.76 34.94 21.84
C GLY A 519 18.39 33.72 21.16
N ASP A 520 19.70 33.51 21.39
CA ASP A 520 20.37 32.25 21.07
C ASP A 520 20.16 31.26 22.23
N VAL A 521 19.82 30.01 21.89
CA VAL A 521 19.62 28.93 22.87
C VAL A 521 20.65 27.83 22.61
N SER A 522 21.32 27.39 23.68
CA SER A 522 22.25 26.27 23.65
C SER A 522 21.90 25.26 24.74
N VAL A 523 21.69 23.99 24.35
CA VAL A 523 21.45 22.87 25.26
C VAL A 523 22.56 21.85 25.09
N VAL A 524 23.22 21.51 26.20
CA VAL A 524 24.24 20.47 26.29
C VAL A 524 23.65 19.25 26.97
N TYR A 525 23.81 18.09 26.36
CA TYR A 525 23.28 16.83 26.90
C TYR A 525 24.27 15.68 26.75
N ARG A 526 24.05 14.62 27.54
CA ARG A 526 24.91 13.44 27.57
C ARG A 526 24.13 12.19 27.95
N LEU A 527 24.54 11.06 27.37
CA LEU A 527 24.01 9.75 27.72
C LEU A 527 24.65 9.25 29.03
N ARG A 528 23.82 8.79 29.96
CA ARG A 528 24.19 8.15 31.22
C ARG A 528 23.60 6.74 31.25
N VAL A 529 24.37 5.73 31.65
CA VAL A 529 23.88 4.36 31.86
C VAL A 529 24.24 3.93 33.27
N ASP A 530 23.26 3.47 34.05
CA ASP A 530 23.39 3.10 35.47
C ASP A 530 24.13 4.16 36.30
N GLY A 531 23.74 5.43 36.10
CA GLY A 531 24.36 6.55 36.81
C GLY A 531 25.75 6.97 36.28
N THR A 532 26.31 6.28 35.29
CA THR A 532 27.65 6.58 34.75
C THR A 532 27.55 7.21 33.35
N PHE A 533 28.20 8.37 33.14
CA PHE A 533 28.21 9.02 31.83
C PHE A 533 29.01 8.23 30.79
N VAL A 534 28.41 8.03 29.61
CA VAL A 534 29.07 7.33 28.51
C VAL A 534 30.17 8.23 27.90
N PRO A 535 31.40 7.72 27.72
CA PRO A 535 32.46 8.47 27.02
C PRO A 535 32.04 8.82 25.58
N GLY A 536 32.32 10.04 25.12
CA GLY A 536 32.04 10.48 23.75
C GLY A 536 30.58 10.81 23.41
N SER A 537 29.62 10.56 24.30
CA SER A 537 28.18 10.84 24.08
C SER A 537 27.78 12.32 24.27
N HIS A 538 28.76 13.20 24.48
CA HIS A 538 28.54 14.65 24.65
C HIS A 538 28.15 15.31 23.33
N ARG A 539 27.05 16.06 23.34
CA ARG A 539 26.56 16.81 22.18
C ARG A 539 26.01 18.17 22.63
N VAL A 540 26.11 19.14 21.72
CA VAL A 540 25.63 20.51 21.91
C VAL A 540 24.62 20.79 20.80
N ALA A 541 23.39 21.14 21.17
CA ALA A 541 22.40 21.67 20.25
C ALA A 541 22.38 23.19 20.39
N GLN A 542 22.62 23.91 19.30
CA GLN A 542 22.57 25.37 19.25
C GLN A 542 21.53 25.82 18.25
N LEU A 543 20.61 26.69 18.67
CA LEU A 543 19.74 27.44 17.79
C LEU A 543 20.28 28.87 17.74
N THR A 544 20.79 29.28 16.58
CA THR A 544 21.26 30.65 16.34
C THR A 544 20.22 31.41 15.52
N SER A 545 19.80 32.58 16.03
CA SER A 545 18.83 33.53 15.46
C SER A 545 18.16 33.17 14.11
N VAL A 546 16.98 32.52 14.17
CA VAL A 546 16.05 32.41 13.03
C VAL A 546 14.78 33.19 13.39
N PRO A 547 14.23 34.04 12.51
CA PRO A 547 13.09 34.89 12.86
C PRO A 547 11.82 34.04 13.06
N MET A 548 11.19 34.20 14.23
CA MET A 548 9.78 33.91 14.58
C MET A 548 9.08 32.71 13.91
N VAL A 549 9.76 31.57 13.79
CA VAL A 549 9.10 30.29 13.47
C VAL A 549 9.49 29.29 14.53
N ASP A 550 8.52 28.53 15.02
CA ASP A 550 8.75 27.41 15.93
C ASP A 550 9.88 26.51 15.41
N GLY A 551 11.00 26.53 16.12
CA GLY A 551 12.17 25.74 15.78
C GLY A 551 11.99 24.32 16.28
N TYR A 552 11.65 23.40 15.38
CA TYR A 552 11.84 21.98 15.65
C TYR A 552 13.33 21.66 15.54
N PHE A 553 13.87 21.05 16.58
CA PHE A 553 15.21 20.46 16.55
C PHE A 553 15.07 18.95 16.76
N SER A 554 15.85 18.18 16.00
CA SER A 554 16.00 16.75 16.18
C SER A 554 17.48 16.45 16.40
N TYR A 555 17.78 15.64 17.39
CA TYR A 555 19.14 15.23 17.67
C TYR A 555 19.22 13.75 17.99
N ALA A 556 20.32 13.13 17.56
CA ALA A 556 20.67 11.78 17.91
C ALA A 556 22.03 11.78 18.62
N THR A 557 22.10 11.10 19.76
CA THR A 557 23.37 10.78 20.40
C THR A 557 23.53 9.28 20.48
N GLU A 558 24.75 8.83 20.23
CA GLU A 558 25.11 7.42 20.29
C GLU A 558 26.29 7.27 21.24
N GLY A 559 26.26 6.20 22.03
CA GLY A 559 27.34 5.84 22.93
C GLY A 559 27.56 4.33 22.94
N LEU A 560 28.82 3.92 22.87
CA LEU A 560 29.18 2.53 23.10
C LEU A 560 29.37 2.31 24.60
N VAL A 561 28.61 1.39 25.18
CA VAL A 561 28.79 0.95 26.56
C VAL A 561 29.40 -0.45 26.53
N SER A 562 30.57 -0.58 27.16
CA SER A 562 31.29 -1.85 27.27
C SER A 562 31.22 -2.37 28.70
N ASN A 563 31.29 -3.69 28.83
CA ASN A 563 31.40 -4.40 30.12
C ASN A 563 30.13 -4.34 30.98
N LEU A 564 28.95 -4.37 30.36
CA LEU A 564 27.71 -4.51 31.12
C LEU A 564 27.61 -5.91 31.74
N ALA A 565 27.27 -5.97 33.02
CA ALA A 565 26.97 -7.22 33.72
C ALA A 565 25.55 -7.69 33.35
N ALA A 566 25.30 -9.00 33.31
CA ALA A 566 23.96 -9.52 33.05
C ALA A 566 22.94 -8.93 34.04
N GLY A 567 21.82 -8.40 33.52
CA GLY A 567 20.78 -7.79 34.32
C GLY A 567 20.10 -6.59 33.66
N SER A 568 19.25 -5.91 34.42
CA SER A 568 18.56 -4.69 33.99
C SER A 568 19.47 -3.48 34.17
N HIS A 569 19.54 -2.65 33.14
CA HIS A 569 20.27 -1.39 33.10
C HIS A 569 19.31 -0.25 32.76
N THR A 570 19.63 0.96 33.18
CA THR A 570 18.85 2.16 32.89
C THR A 570 19.70 3.14 32.09
N ALA A 571 19.27 3.45 30.87
CA ALA A 571 19.85 4.50 30.03
C ALA A 571 19.05 5.81 30.18
N GLU A 572 19.75 6.91 30.38
CA GLU A 572 19.18 8.24 30.62
C GLU A 572 19.85 9.29 29.73
N ILE A 573 19.06 10.21 29.16
CA ILE A 573 19.61 11.48 28.63
C ILE A 573 19.55 12.51 29.73
N VAL A 574 20.70 13.12 30.02
CA VAL A 574 20.84 14.17 31.02
C VAL A 574 21.24 15.47 30.35
N ILE A 575 20.51 16.57 30.62
CA ILE A 575 20.96 17.92 30.29
C ILE A 575 22.06 18.33 31.26
N LEU A 576 23.23 18.65 30.73
CA LEU A 576 24.34 19.18 31.51
C LEU A 576 24.24 20.70 31.67
N SER A 577 23.71 21.39 30.66
CA SER A 577 23.41 22.81 30.76
C SER A 577 22.38 23.23 29.71
N ALA A 578 21.51 24.18 30.07
CA ALA A 578 20.67 24.91 29.14
C ALA A 578 20.91 26.40 29.35
N THR A 579 21.39 27.10 28.32
CA THR A 579 21.68 28.53 28.35
C THR A 579 20.86 29.25 27.30
N SER A 580 20.12 30.28 27.71
CA SER A 580 19.52 31.28 26.83
C SER A 580 20.25 32.61 27.03
N THR A 581 20.46 33.37 25.95
CA THR A 581 20.96 34.75 26.05
C THR A 581 19.91 35.73 26.61
N GLN A 582 18.65 35.29 26.73
CA GLN A 582 17.57 36.06 27.37
C GLN A 582 17.38 35.64 28.84
N PRO A 583 17.21 36.60 29.79
CA PRO A 583 17.02 36.30 31.21
C PRO A 583 15.72 35.56 31.54
N SER A 584 14.70 35.64 30.67
CA SER A 584 13.34 35.10 30.88
C SER A 584 13.02 33.85 30.07
N GLY A 585 13.96 33.35 29.27
CA GLY A 585 13.68 32.31 28.27
C GLY A 585 13.20 31.00 28.88
N VAL A 586 11.98 30.61 28.52
CA VAL A 586 11.41 29.30 28.79
C VAL A 586 11.81 28.36 27.66
N ILE A 587 12.57 27.31 27.99
CA ILE A 587 12.90 26.25 27.05
C ILE A 587 11.89 25.11 27.25
N ASN A 588 11.00 24.91 26.28
CA ASN A 588 10.14 23.73 26.23
C ASN A 588 10.89 22.59 25.54
N ILE A 589 10.93 21.42 26.16
CA ILE A 589 11.46 20.21 25.53
C ILE A 589 10.39 19.13 25.64
N THR A 590 9.98 18.63 24.48
CA THR A 590 9.10 17.46 24.36
C THR A 590 9.94 16.33 23.78
N PRO A 591 10.62 15.52 24.61
CA PRO A 591 11.54 14.51 24.10
C PRO A 591 10.74 13.36 23.49
N GLU A 592 10.77 13.22 22.17
CA GLU A 592 10.31 11.99 21.51
C GLU A 592 11.50 11.04 21.41
N GLY A 593 11.64 10.18 22.42
CA GLY A 593 12.74 9.25 22.56
C GLY A 593 12.54 7.93 21.82
N SER A 594 13.51 7.51 21.00
CA SER A 594 13.67 6.09 20.67
C SER A 594 15.02 5.59 21.18
N LEU A 595 15.02 4.44 21.85
CA LEU A 595 16.22 3.75 22.31
C LEU A 595 16.47 2.58 21.36
N LEU A 596 17.60 2.59 20.66
CA LEU A 596 18.10 1.44 19.94
C LEU A 596 19.27 0.86 20.73
N VAL A 597 19.17 -0.42 21.07
CA VAL A 597 20.28 -1.19 21.66
C VAL A 597 20.73 -2.19 20.60
N GLU A 598 21.88 -1.94 19.99
CA GLU A 598 22.53 -2.93 19.10
C GLU A 598 23.54 -3.73 19.94
N TRP A 599 23.46 -5.05 19.83
CA TRP A 599 24.29 -6.02 20.56
C TRP A 599 25.48 -6.49 19.73
#